data_AF-A0A327X3R8-F1
#
_entry.id   AF-A0A327X3R8-F1
#
_cell.length_a   1.000
_cell.length_b   1.000
_cell.length_c   1.000
_cell.angle_alpha   90.00
_cell.angle_beta   90.00
_cell.angle_gamma   90.00
#
_symmetry.space_group_name_H-M   'P 1'
#
loop_
_entity.id
_entity.type
_entity.pdbx_description
1 polymer ?
#
loop_
_entity_poly.entity_id
_entity_poly.type
_entity_poly.pdbx_seq_one_letter_code
_entity_poly.pdbx_strand_id
1 'polypeptide(L)'
;MQLMFHHWLSLSLAIAALAGVVVIVIALVRQRQDFAATAQALADSAAQSAATAAARAAKQAANKAAKLQSEKYTKPLASAHQDILQQFADLEQSQHELTQQFSDLQQRQQSLAESQQQLHELQQSLQSAQKALQQRQAEIEEQTPESRFYQRAAKLVEKGASVEELMAECEIPRNEAELLISLHRRNDA
;
A
#
# COMPACT_ATOMS: atom_id res chain seq x y z
N MET A 1 133.12 25.69 25.82
CA MET A 1 131.78 26.27 25.70
C MET A 1 130.96 25.57 24.60
N GLN A 2 130.53 24.31 24.79
CA GLN A 2 129.64 23.62 23.83
C GLN A 2 128.55 22.74 24.50
N LEU A 3 128.49 22.70 25.84
CA LEU A 3 127.56 21.81 26.58
C LEU A 3 126.27 22.49 27.06
N MET A 4 126.07 23.80 26.85
CA MET A 4 124.85 24.50 27.32
C MET A 4 123.77 24.74 26.25
N PHE A 5 124.09 24.66 24.95
CA PHE A 5 123.08 24.84 23.89
C PHE A 5 122.19 23.61 23.65
N HIS A 6 122.69 22.39 23.95
CA HIS A 6 121.92 21.16 23.76
C HIS A 6 120.79 20.95 24.78
N HIS A 7 120.92 21.49 25.99
CA HIS A 7 119.88 21.38 27.03
C HIS A 7 118.70 22.36 26.82
N TRP A 8 118.92 23.48 26.13
CA TRP A 8 117.86 24.45 25.85
C TRP A 8 117.00 24.03 24.65
N LEU A 9 117.60 23.34 23.67
CA LEU A 9 116.89 22.77 22.52
C LEU A 9 115.98 21.59 22.93
N SER A 10 116.44 20.71 23.84
CA SER A 10 115.65 19.58 24.32
C SER A 10 114.48 20.01 25.23
N LEU A 11 114.65 21.10 26.00
CA LEU A 11 113.61 21.65 26.87
C LEU A 11 112.46 22.30 26.07
N SER A 12 112.78 23.05 25.01
CA SER A 12 111.79 23.63 24.10
C SER A 12 110.99 22.55 23.35
N LEU A 13 111.66 21.49 22.89
CA LEU A 13 111.03 20.37 22.18
C LEU A 13 110.08 19.58 23.11
N ALA A 14 110.43 19.40 24.38
CA ALA A 14 109.58 18.75 25.38
C ALA A 14 108.32 19.57 25.70
N ILE A 15 108.44 20.90 25.82
CA ILE A 15 107.29 21.80 26.06
C ILE A 15 106.34 21.80 24.85
N ALA A 16 106.88 21.83 23.63
CA ALA A 16 106.07 21.73 22.41
C ALA A 16 105.34 20.39 22.29
N ALA A 17 105.98 19.28 22.70
CA ALA A 17 105.35 17.96 22.73
C ALA A 17 104.20 17.87 23.76
N LEU A 18 104.39 18.41 24.97
CA LEU A 18 103.34 18.47 25.98
C LEU A 18 102.15 19.35 25.54
N ALA A 19 102.43 20.49 24.91
CA ALA A 19 101.39 21.35 24.34
C ALA A 19 100.59 20.62 23.24
N GLY A 20 101.26 19.85 22.38
CA GLY A 20 100.60 19.01 21.36
C GLY A 20 99.71 17.94 21.98
N VAL A 21 100.16 17.24 23.02
CA VAL A 21 99.35 16.26 23.75
C VAL A 21 98.13 16.90 24.40
N VAL A 22 98.29 18.08 25.02
CA VAL A 22 97.17 18.83 25.63
C VAL A 22 96.15 19.23 24.57
N VAL A 23 96.58 19.70 23.38
CA VAL A 23 95.67 20.02 22.27
C VAL A 23 94.91 18.78 21.79
N ILE A 24 95.57 17.63 21.67
CA ILE A 24 94.94 16.36 21.29
C ILE A 24 93.92 15.93 22.34
N VAL A 25 94.23 16.03 23.63
CA VAL A 25 93.29 15.70 24.72
C VAL A 25 92.08 16.63 24.70
N ILE A 26 92.28 17.94 24.53
CA ILE A 26 91.17 18.91 24.41
C ILE A 26 90.31 18.59 23.18
N ALA A 27 90.92 18.25 22.04
CA ALA A 27 90.21 17.85 20.83
C ALA A 27 89.39 16.56 21.04
N LEU A 28 89.95 15.55 21.72
CA LEU A 28 89.24 14.31 22.05
C LEU A 28 88.09 14.52 23.04
N VAL A 29 88.28 15.38 24.04
CA VAL A 29 87.21 15.76 24.99
C VAL A 29 86.09 16.49 24.27
N ARG A 30 86.43 17.44 23.38
CA ARG A 30 85.45 18.19 22.58
C ARG A 30 84.70 17.28 21.62
N GLN A 31 85.41 16.38 20.94
CA GLN A 31 84.82 15.36 20.08
C GLN A 31 83.86 14.45 20.86
N ARG A 32 84.23 14.01 22.08
CA ARG A 32 83.30 13.26 22.96
C ARG A 32 82.08 14.07 23.37
N GLN A 33 82.24 15.36 23.66
CA GLN A 33 81.13 16.24 24.02
C GLN A 33 80.18 16.46 22.85
N ASP A 34 80.69 16.66 21.63
CA ASP A 34 79.90 16.82 20.41
C ASP A 34 79.13 15.52 20.07
N PHE A 35 79.77 14.36 20.25
CA PHE A 35 79.09 13.05 20.11
C PHE A 35 78.00 12.83 21.18
N ALA A 36 78.23 13.27 22.42
CA ALA A 36 77.22 13.18 23.47
C ALA A 36 76.03 14.12 23.20
N ALA A 37 76.30 15.36 22.75
CA ALA A 37 75.27 16.33 22.40
C ALA A 37 74.43 15.89 21.19
N THR A 38 75.05 15.32 20.16
CA THR A 38 74.34 14.77 18.99
C THR A 38 73.53 13.52 19.35
N ALA A 39 74.06 12.65 20.22
CA ALA A 39 73.31 11.49 20.73
C ALA A 39 72.07 11.92 21.55
N GLN A 40 72.18 12.97 22.36
CA GLN A 40 71.06 13.51 23.14
C GLN A 40 70.02 14.19 22.24
N ALA A 41 70.44 14.98 21.26
CA ALA A 41 69.53 15.59 20.29
C ALA A 41 68.78 14.55 19.44
N LEU A 42 69.42 13.43 19.07
CA LEU A 42 68.77 12.31 18.41
C LEU A 42 67.76 11.61 19.34
N ALA A 43 68.08 11.44 20.62
CA ALA A 43 67.16 10.89 21.62
C ALA A 43 65.94 11.79 21.83
N ASP A 44 66.12 13.11 21.91
CA ASP A 44 65.02 14.08 22.06
C ASP A 44 64.13 14.13 20.82
N SER A 45 64.71 14.10 19.61
CA SER A 45 63.97 14.02 18.34
C SER A 45 63.21 12.68 18.21
N ALA A 46 63.81 11.57 18.64
CA ALA A 46 63.14 10.28 18.72
C ALA A 46 61.97 10.29 19.71
N ALA A 47 62.14 10.92 20.89
CA ALA A 47 61.07 11.07 21.87
C ALA A 47 59.92 11.97 21.35
N GLN A 48 60.24 13.08 20.68
CA GLN A 48 59.23 13.97 20.07
C GLN A 48 58.48 13.30 18.91
N SER A 49 59.16 12.55 18.05
CA SER A 49 58.51 11.80 16.97
C SER A 49 57.63 10.67 17.51
N ALA A 50 58.06 9.98 18.58
CA ALA A 50 57.23 8.99 19.28
C ALA A 50 55.99 9.63 19.93
N ALA A 51 56.14 10.78 20.61
CA ALA A 51 55.04 11.50 21.25
C ALA A 51 54.01 12.01 20.22
N THR A 52 54.47 12.56 19.08
CA THR A 52 53.56 13.00 18.02
C THR A 52 52.88 11.85 17.28
N ALA A 53 53.56 10.71 17.10
CA ALA A 53 52.96 9.49 16.57
C ALA A 53 51.86 8.97 17.50
N ALA A 54 52.11 8.94 18.81
CA ALA A 54 51.12 8.55 19.81
C ALA A 54 49.90 9.50 19.82
N ALA A 55 50.12 10.81 19.73
CA ALA A 55 49.03 11.80 19.66
C ALA A 55 48.18 11.64 18.39
N ARG A 56 48.80 11.35 17.23
CA ARG A 56 48.08 11.06 15.98
C ARG A 56 47.27 9.77 16.09
N ALA A 57 47.84 8.71 16.66
CA ALA A 57 47.15 7.44 16.88
C ALA A 57 45.93 7.62 17.81
N ALA A 58 46.07 8.39 18.90
CA ALA A 58 44.97 8.71 19.80
C ALA A 58 43.85 9.50 19.09
N LYS A 59 44.21 10.49 18.26
CA LYS A 59 43.23 11.27 17.47
C LYS A 59 42.52 10.41 16.41
N GLN A 60 43.24 9.50 15.76
CA GLN A 60 42.65 8.55 14.81
C GLN A 60 41.71 7.55 15.51
N ALA A 61 42.08 7.05 16.69
CA ALA A 61 41.23 6.18 17.49
C ALA A 61 39.95 6.89 17.94
N ALA A 62 40.05 8.15 18.40
CA ALA A 62 38.90 8.97 18.76
C ALA A 62 37.95 9.21 17.57
N ASN A 63 38.50 9.55 16.41
CA ASN A 63 37.70 9.73 15.18
C ASN A 63 37.03 8.44 14.73
N LYS A 64 37.73 7.30 14.84
CA LYS A 64 37.17 5.98 14.53
C LYS A 64 36.03 5.62 15.49
N ALA A 65 36.19 5.88 16.78
CA ALA A 65 35.15 5.67 17.78
C ALA A 65 33.92 6.56 17.53
N ALA A 66 34.12 7.83 17.22
CA ALA A 66 33.04 8.76 16.87
C ALA A 66 32.29 8.32 15.60
N LYS A 67 33.00 7.83 14.58
CA LYS A 67 32.39 7.29 13.35
C LYS A 67 31.59 6.01 13.61
N LEU A 68 32.12 5.09 14.42
CA LEU A 68 31.39 3.87 14.79
C LEU A 68 30.13 4.18 15.60
N GLN A 69 30.21 5.17 16.50
CA GLN A 69 29.04 5.63 17.24
C GLN A 69 28.01 6.28 16.32
N SER A 70 28.40 7.19 15.41
CA SER A 70 27.44 7.81 14.50
C SER A 70 26.79 6.78 13.58
N GLU A 71 27.55 5.85 13.02
CA GLU A 71 27.06 4.76 12.16
C GLU A 71 26.11 3.80 12.89
N LYS A 72 26.34 3.58 14.20
CA LYS A 72 25.45 2.77 15.05
C LYS A 72 24.04 3.37 15.15
N TYR A 73 23.90 4.70 15.13
CA TYR A 73 22.60 5.36 15.24
C TYR A 73 22.00 5.75 13.88
N THR A 74 22.82 6.13 12.89
CA THR A 74 22.32 6.59 11.59
C THR A 74 21.77 5.46 10.73
N LYS A 75 22.36 4.25 10.79
CA LYS A 75 21.85 3.08 10.05
C LYS A 75 20.43 2.67 10.44
N PRO A 76 20.12 2.40 11.72
CA PRO A 76 18.76 2.03 12.11
C PRO A 76 17.77 3.17 11.91
N LEU A 77 18.21 4.42 12.04
CA LEU A 77 17.36 5.58 11.77
C LEU A 77 17.00 5.68 10.29
N ALA A 78 17.95 5.41 9.39
CA ALA A 78 17.71 5.41 7.95
C ALA A 78 16.79 4.24 7.53
N SER A 79 16.99 3.04 8.10
CA SER A 79 16.08 1.92 7.83
C SER A 79 14.68 2.18 8.36
N ALA A 80 14.54 2.69 9.58
CA ALA A 80 13.23 3.04 10.14
C ALA A 80 12.53 4.12 9.30
N HIS A 81 13.27 5.11 8.78
CA HIS A 81 12.70 6.10 7.86
C HIS A 81 12.21 5.46 6.56
N GLN A 82 13.00 4.54 5.99
CA GLN A 82 12.60 3.80 4.79
C GLN A 82 11.34 2.95 5.02
N ASP A 83 11.24 2.30 6.18
CA ASP A 83 10.08 1.49 6.55
C ASP A 83 8.82 2.36 6.69
N ILE A 84 8.96 3.55 7.31
CA ILE A 84 7.87 4.53 7.43
C ILE A 84 7.41 4.99 6.04
N LEU A 85 8.35 5.29 5.12
CA LEU A 85 7.99 5.66 3.74
C LEU A 85 7.24 4.56 3.00
N GLN A 86 7.63 3.30 3.19
CA GLN A 86 6.92 2.15 2.62
C GLN A 86 5.50 2.05 3.20
N GLN A 87 5.34 2.18 4.52
CA GLN A 87 4.02 2.17 5.14
C GLN A 87 3.11 3.29 4.63
N PHE A 88 3.66 4.48 4.40
CA PHE A 88 2.89 5.58 3.80
C PHE A 88 2.44 5.26 2.37
N ALA A 89 3.32 4.70 1.54
CA ALA A 89 2.98 4.30 0.18
C ALA A 89 1.89 3.20 0.16
N ASP A 90 2.00 2.20 1.03
CA ASP A 90 0.99 1.14 1.16
C ASP A 90 -0.36 1.70 1.63
N LEU A 91 -0.33 2.66 2.57
CA LEU A 91 -1.54 3.32 3.06
C LEU A 91 -2.21 4.16 1.96
N GLU A 92 -1.43 4.92 1.18
CA GLU A 92 -1.94 5.67 0.03
C GLU A 92 -2.57 4.74 -1.02
N GLN A 93 -1.93 3.61 -1.31
CA GLN A 93 -2.50 2.61 -2.22
C GLN A 93 -3.82 2.07 -1.68
N SER A 94 -3.89 1.70 -0.39
CA SER A 94 -5.12 1.19 0.23
C SER A 94 -6.26 2.23 0.21
N GLN A 95 -5.93 3.50 0.43
CA GLN A 95 -6.89 4.60 0.35
C GLN A 95 -7.41 4.77 -1.08
N HIS A 96 -6.52 4.67 -2.07
CA HIS A 96 -6.89 4.75 -3.47
C HIS A 96 -7.81 3.60 -3.88
N GLU A 97 -7.50 2.36 -3.49
CA GLU A 97 -8.33 1.18 -3.73
C GLU A 97 -9.72 1.33 -3.08
N LEU A 98 -9.79 1.77 -1.83
CA LEU A 98 -11.06 2.05 -1.14
C LEU A 98 -11.89 3.12 -1.85
N THR A 99 -11.24 4.18 -2.32
CA THR A 99 -11.91 5.27 -3.05
C THR A 99 -12.45 4.77 -4.38
N GLN A 100 -11.70 3.93 -5.10
CA GLN A 100 -12.16 3.30 -6.33
C GLN A 100 -13.37 2.39 -6.07
N GLN A 101 -13.29 1.51 -5.05
CA GLN A 101 -14.40 0.64 -4.67
C GLN A 101 -15.66 1.44 -4.30
N PHE A 102 -15.50 2.53 -3.54
CA PHE A 102 -16.61 3.40 -3.19
C PHE A 102 -17.26 4.03 -4.43
N SER A 103 -16.45 4.48 -5.39
CA SER A 103 -16.96 5.06 -6.64
C SER A 103 -17.71 4.04 -7.49
N ASP A 104 -17.22 2.79 -7.59
CA ASP A 104 -17.90 1.71 -8.31
C ASP A 104 -19.21 1.32 -7.62
N LEU A 105 -19.22 1.20 -6.28
CA LEU A 105 -20.45 0.97 -5.52
C LEU A 105 -21.47 2.08 -5.72
N GLN A 106 -21.05 3.34 -5.75
CA GLN A 106 -21.93 4.48 -6.00
C GLN A 106 -22.53 4.44 -7.41
N GLN A 107 -21.73 4.09 -8.43
CA GLN A 107 -22.22 3.90 -9.79
C GLN A 107 -23.24 2.76 -9.89
N ARG A 108 -22.98 1.62 -9.24
CA ARG A 108 -23.92 0.49 -9.17
C ARG A 108 -25.20 0.85 -8.43
N GLN A 109 -25.11 1.65 -7.38
CA GLN A 109 -26.29 2.13 -6.66
C GLN A 109 -27.15 3.03 -7.55
N GLN A 110 -26.54 3.92 -8.33
CA GLN A 110 -27.25 4.78 -9.27
C GLN A 110 -27.95 3.97 -10.36
N SER A 111 -27.27 3.00 -10.98
CA SER A 111 -27.89 2.16 -12.02
C SER A 111 -29.03 1.29 -11.47
N LEU A 112 -28.90 0.80 -10.22
CA LEU A 112 -29.99 0.10 -9.55
C LEU A 112 -31.18 1.03 -9.27
N ALA A 113 -30.95 2.27 -8.86
CA ALA A 113 -32.01 3.24 -8.64
C ALA A 113 -32.75 3.57 -9.96
N GLU A 114 -32.03 3.75 -11.06
CA GLU A 114 -32.61 3.95 -12.40
C GLU A 114 -33.45 2.74 -12.83
N SER A 115 -32.91 1.52 -12.64
CA SER A 115 -33.65 0.29 -12.95
C SER A 115 -34.91 0.14 -12.09
N GLN A 116 -34.86 0.48 -10.81
CA GLN A 116 -36.03 0.49 -9.94
C GLN A 116 -37.10 1.49 -10.41
N GLN A 117 -36.69 2.67 -10.87
CA GLN A 117 -37.63 3.65 -11.41
C GLN A 117 -38.31 3.11 -12.68
N GLN A 118 -37.55 2.52 -13.61
CA GLN A 118 -38.10 1.91 -14.83
C GLN A 118 -39.08 0.76 -14.50
N LEU A 119 -38.74 -0.08 -13.51
CA LEU A 119 -39.65 -1.14 -13.05
C LEU A 119 -40.92 -0.56 -12.44
N HIS A 120 -40.83 0.55 -11.71
CA HIS A 120 -41.99 1.22 -11.14
C HIS A 120 -42.92 1.78 -12.24
N GLU A 121 -42.36 2.42 -13.26
CA GLU A 121 -43.11 2.90 -14.42
C GLU A 121 -43.79 1.75 -15.18
N LEU A 122 -43.08 0.65 -15.41
CA LEU A 122 -43.64 -0.54 -16.04
C LEU A 122 -44.78 -1.13 -15.20
N GLN A 123 -44.61 -1.20 -13.88
CA GLN A 123 -45.63 -1.67 -12.96
C GLN A 123 -46.89 -0.80 -13.03
N GLN A 124 -46.75 0.53 -13.05
CA GLN A 124 -47.89 1.44 -13.20
C GLN A 124 -48.59 1.26 -14.55
N SER A 125 -47.83 1.07 -15.64
CA SER A 125 -48.37 0.79 -16.97
C SER A 125 -49.14 -0.54 -17.01
N LEU A 126 -48.61 -1.60 -16.39
CA LEU A 126 -49.31 -2.87 -16.29
C LEU A 126 -50.58 -2.76 -15.46
N GLN A 127 -50.55 -2.02 -14.34
CA GLN A 127 -51.73 -1.78 -13.52
C GLN A 127 -52.82 -1.01 -14.28
N SER A 128 -52.45 0.00 -15.08
CA SER A 128 -53.42 0.75 -15.89
C SER A 128 -54.00 -0.11 -17.02
N ALA A 129 -53.17 -0.90 -17.70
CA ALA A 129 -53.61 -1.85 -18.72
C ALA A 129 -54.55 -2.91 -18.13
N GLN A 130 -54.22 -3.44 -16.94
CA GLN A 130 -55.08 -4.40 -16.23
C GLN A 130 -56.44 -3.78 -15.90
N LYS A 131 -56.48 -2.55 -15.38
CA LYS A 131 -57.75 -1.84 -15.10
C LYS A 131 -58.57 -1.63 -16.37
N ALA A 132 -57.93 -1.24 -17.47
CA ALA A 132 -58.62 -1.05 -18.75
C ALA A 132 -59.19 -2.37 -19.30
N LEU A 133 -58.45 -3.48 -19.17
CA LEU A 133 -58.93 -4.81 -19.54
C LEU A 133 -60.11 -5.25 -18.66
N GLN A 134 -60.05 -5.01 -17.36
CA GLN A 134 -61.16 -5.31 -16.43
C GLN A 134 -62.41 -4.51 -16.78
N GLN A 135 -62.27 -3.22 -17.11
CA GLN A 135 -63.39 -2.39 -17.56
C GLN A 135 -64.02 -2.93 -18.85
N ARG A 136 -63.21 -3.27 -19.85
CA ARG A 136 -63.70 -3.88 -21.10
C ARG A 136 -64.38 -5.23 -20.87
N GLN A 137 -63.84 -6.06 -19.97
CA GLN A 137 -64.47 -7.32 -19.62
C GLN A 137 -65.84 -7.08 -18.97
N ALA A 138 -65.95 -6.14 -18.03
CA ALA A 138 -67.22 -5.77 -17.43
C ALA A 138 -68.23 -5.24 -18.46
N GLU A 139 -67.79 -4.38 -19.39
CA GLU A 139 -68.62 -3.88 -20.49
C GLU A 139 -69.13 -5.02 -21.40
N ILE A 140 -68.26 -5.98 -21.76
CA ILE A 140 -68.66 -7.14 -22.56
C ILE A 140 -69.66 -8.03 -21.80
N GLU A 141 -69.43 -8.26 -20.50
CA GLU A 141 -70.36 -9.02 -19.66
C GLU A 141 -71.73 -8.35 -19.52
N GLU A 142 -71.78 -7.01 -19.54
CA GLU A 142 -73.03 -6.23 -19.50
C GLU A 142 -73.72 -6.19 -20.86
N GLN A 143 -72.97 -6.06 -21.96
CA GLN A 143 -73.49 -6.01 -23.33
C GLN A 143 -73.97 -7.36 -23.86
N THR A 144 -73.69 -8.47 -23.17
CA THR A 144 -74.10 -9.82 -23.59
C THR A 144 -75.14 -10.44 -22.64
N PRO A 145 -76.30 -9.80 -22.38
CA PRO A 145 -77.34 -10.36 -21.51
C PRO A 145 -77.86 -11.71 -22.04
N GLU A 146 -77.93 -11.86 -23.36
CA GLU A 146 -78.29 -13.11 -24.05
C GLU A 146 -77.42 -14.30 -23.62
N SER A 147 -76.10 -14.08 -23.45
CA SER A 147 -75.19 -15.15 -23.01
C SER A 147 -75.51 -15.66 -21.60
N ARG A 148 -76.07 -14.82 -20.73
CA ARG A 148 -76.48 -15.22 -19.37
C ARG A 148 -77.74 -16.07 -19.42
N PHE A 149 -78.68 -15.77 -20.31
CA PHE A 149 -79.85 -16.60 -20.55
C PHE A 149 -79.45 -17.99 -21.06
N TYR A 150 -78.52 -18.06 -22.02
CA TYR A 150 -78.00 -19.34 -22.52
C TYR A 150 -77.18 -20.11 -21.48
N GLN A 151 -76.33 -19.45 -20.68
CA GLN A 151 -75.57 -20.10 -19.60
C GLN A 151 -76.49 -20.62 -18.48
N ARG A 152 -77.56 -19.89 -18.14
CA ARG A 152 -78.58 -20.32 -17.18
C ARG A 152 -79.40 -21.48 -17.75
N ALA A 153 -79.79 -21.40 -19.02
CA ALA A 153 -80.54 -22.43 -19.73
C ALA A 153 -79.75 -23.75 -19.81
N ALA A 154 -78.45 -23.70 -20.14
CA ALA A 154 -77.59 -24.88 -20.17
C ALA A 154 -77.57 -25.63 -18.81
N LYS A 155 -77.45 -24.91 -17.68
CA LYS A 155 -77.49 -25.51 -16.35
C LYS A 155 -78.85 -26.10 -15.97
N LEU A 156 -79.95 -25.53 -16.46
CA LEU A 156 -81.29 -26.07 -16.25
C LEU A 156 -81.51 -27.33 -17.10
N VAL A 157 -81.02 -27.34 -18.34
CA VAL A 157 -81.02 -28.51 -19.22
C VAL A 157 -80.23 -29.67 -18.60
N GLU A 158 -79.04 -29.42 -18.03
CA GLU A 158 -78.24 -30.42 -17.30
C GLU A 158 -78.99 -31.02 -16.09
N LYS A 159 -79.90 -30.25 -15.47
CA LYS A 159 -80.76 -30.71 -14.38
C LYS A 159 -82.04 -31.39 -14.86
N GLY A 160 -82.22 -31.53 -16.17
CA GLY A 160 -83.40 -32.15 -16.77
C GLY A 160 -84.63 -31.25 -16.85
N ALA A 161 -84.47 -29.92 -16.84
CA ALA A 161 -85.58 -28.99 -16.99
C ALA A 161 -86.30 -29.17 -18.35
N SER A 162 -87.62 -28.99 -18.31
CA SER A 162 -88.50 -29.07 -19.49
C SER A 162 -88.44 -27.83 -20.38
N VAL A 163 -88.94 -27.93 -21.62
CA VAL A 163 -89.00 -26.81 -22.59
C VAL A 163 -89.74 -25.62 -21.99
N GLU A 164 -90.87 -25.87 -21.33
CA GLU A 164 -91.71 -24.85 -20.72
C GLU A 164 -91.02 -24.15 -19.52
N GLU A 165 -90.26 -24.89 -18.70
CA GLU A 165 -89.46 -24.31 -17.61
C GLU A 165 -88.31 -23.45 -18.14
N LEU A 166 -87.65 -23.87 -19.22
CA LEU A 166 -86.59 -23.10 -19.88
C LEU A 166 -87.12 -21.80 -20.47
N MET A 167 -88.29 -21.82 -21.10
CA MET A 167 -88.93 -20.61 -21.62
C MET A 167 -89.30 -19.63 -20.52
N ALA A 168 -89.89 -20.12 -19.42
CA ALA A 168 -90.32 -19.27 -18.31
C ALA A 168 -89.14 -18.70 -17.50
N GLU A 169 -88.14 -19.53 -17.21
CA GLU A 169 -87.04 -19.17 -16.31
C GLU A 169 -85.86 -18.53 -17.06
N CYS A 170 -85.65 -18.76 -18.35
CA CYS A 170 -84.54 -18.19 -19.12
C CYS A 170 -84.96 -17.16 -20.17
N GLU A 171 -86.25 -16.87 -20.33
CA GLU A 171 -86.79 -15.89 -21.29
C GLU A 171 -86.40 -16.16 -22.76
N ILE A 172 -86.07 -17.42 -23.09
CA ILE A 172 -85.69 -17.84 -24.45
C ILE A 172 -86.91 -18.37 -25.22
N PRO A 173 -86.95 -18.21 -26.56
CA PRO A 173 -88.05 -18.71 -27.38
C PRO A 173 -88.05 -20.24 -27.45
N ARG A 174 -89.24 -20.82 -27.73
CA ARG A 174 -89.47 -22.26 -27.70
C ARG A 174 -88.51 -23.06 -28.58
N ASN A 175 -88.25 -22.56 -29.79
CA ASN A 175 -87.34 -23.18 -30.75
C ASN A 175 -85.89 -23.27 -30.22
N GLU A 176 -85.43 -22.28 -29.46
CA GLU A 176 -84.11 -22.30 -28.82
C GLU A 176 -84.06 -23.26 -27.64
N ALA A 177 -85.11 -23.29 -26.81
CA ALA A 177 -85.21 -24.26 -25.72
C ALA A 177 -85.21 -25.71 -26.24
N GLU A 178 -85.99 -25.99 -27.29
CA GLU A 178 -86.00 -27.29 -27.97
C GLU A 178 -84.63 -27.66 -28.55
N LEU A 179 -83.95 -26.70 -29.18
CA LEU A 179 -82.59 -26.87 -29.72
C LEU A 179 -81.60 -27.24 -28.60
N LEU A 180 -81.60 -26.51 -27.49
CA LEU A 180 -80.68 -26.74 -26.36
C LEU A 180 -80.83 -28.15 -25.76
N ILE A 181 -82.06 -28.61 -25.53
CA ILE A 181 -82.33 -29.97 -25.04
C ILE A 181 -81.88 -31.01 -26.06
N SER A 182 -82.10 -30.77 -27.36
CA SER A 182 -81.70 -31.69 -28.42
C SER A 182 -80.18 -31.83 -28.53
N LEU A 183 -79.44 -30.73 -28.33
CA LEU A 183 -77.98 -30.71 -28.33
C LEU A 183 -77.42 -31.45 -27.11
N HIS A 184 -77.98 -31.21 -25.92
CA HIS A 184 -77.56 -31.91 -24.70
C HIS A 184 -77.79 -33.43 -24.80
N ARG A 185 -78.98 -33.85 -25.24
CA ARG A 185 -79.30 -35.27 -25.42
C ARG A 185 -78.39 -35.98 -26.44
N ARG A 186 -77.87 -35.24 -27.44
CA ARG A 186 -76.89 -35.77 -28.40
C ARG A 186 -75.48 -35.87 -27.81
N ASN A 187 -75.18 -35.08 -26.78
CA ASN A 187 -73.87 -35.05 -26.12
C ASN A 187 -73.78 -36.03 -24.94
N ASP A 188 -74.92 -36.41 -24.35
CA ASP A 188 -75.02 -37.41 -23.27
C ASP A 188 -75.25 -38.85 -23.78
N ALA A 189 -75.42 -39.02 -25.10
CA ALA A 189 -75.58 -40.29 -25.80
C ALA A 189 -74.24 -40.78 -26.37
#